data_AF-A0A519Z4S7-F1
#
_entry.id   AF-A0A519Z4S7-F1
#
_cell.length_a   1.000
_cell.length_b   1.000
_cell.length_c   1.000
_cell.angle_alpha   90.00
_cell.angle_beta   90.00
_cell.angle_gamma   90.00
#
_symmetry.space_group_name_H-M   'P 1'
#
loop_
_entity.id
_entity.type
_entity.pdbx_description
1 polymer ?
#
loop_
_entity_poly.entity_id
_entity_poly.type
_entity_poly.pdbx_seq_one_letter_code
_entity_poly.pdbx_strand_id
1 'polypeptide(L)'
;MAYKEDYAQADGWSVADVSVRLNTAAGKKFLDFLRASGVDTLIRYYASSNRPKTITPEEAKFLSKEGFAIVPVFQDRARKISDFSAEAGAAHAQSALEFAKRIGQPNGSTILFAVDADYTADEIDGPIVQYFKTIKDTLNGAFAIGAYGSGALLAKLLTEGLISVPWLSMSRSFLGTESFFYSNQWFLRQVPPTLEHTPSRLGYDRNVVRVSRDQLGAFQVDEAGEGQLAWHSSVDATLEQGEPDLIQPVHVALAGANRFVTTEGLRLRRTPNGTILRELTLGNP
;
A
#
# COMPACT_ATOMS: atom_id res chain seq x y z
N MET A 1 3.59 22.32 11.94
CA MET A 1 2.21 22.02 11.54
C MET A 1 1.62 21.13 12.63
N ALA A 2 0.35 21.27 13.00
CA ALA A 2 -0.24 20.37 13.99
C ALA A 2 -0.37 18.96 13.40
N TYR A 3 -0.20 17.89 14.19
CA TYR A 3 -0.26 16.51 13.70
C TYR A 3 -1.49 16.22 12.84
N LYS A 4 -2.67 16.68 13.27
CA LYS A 4 -3.92 16.43 12.53
C LYS A 4 -3.98 17.10 11.16
N GLU A 5 -3.29 18.23 10.99
CA GLU A 5 -3.18 18.96 9.72
C GLU A 5 -2.15 18.30 8.82
N ASP A 6 -1.00 17.90 9.37
CA ASP A 6 0.07 17.20 8.66
C ASP A 6 -0.39 15.82 8.15
N TYR A 7 -1.11 15.09 9.01
CA TYR A 7 -1.71 13.81 8.64
C TYR A 7 -2.71 13.93 7.47
N ALA A 8 -3.42 15.06 7.39
CA ALA A 8 -4.44 15.28 6.37
C ALA A 8 -3.88 15.77 5.03
N GLN A 9 -2.58 16.06 4.94
CA GLN A 9 -1.94 16.45 3.68
C GLN A 9 -2.07 15.32 2.66
N ALA A 10 -2.61 15.63 1.49
CA ALA A 10 -2.88 14.67 0.43
C ALA A 10 -2.01 14.90 -0.81
N ASP A 11 -1.04 15.82 -0.73
CA ASP A 11 -0.14 16.13 -1.84
C ASP A 11 0.59 14.85 -2.29
N GLY A 12 0.56 14.60 -3.59
CA GLY A 12 1.18 13.40 -4.18
C GLY A 12 0.44 12.10 -3.88
N TRP A 13 -0.84 12.13 -3.47
CA TRP A 13 -1.67 10.92 -3.48
C TRP A 13 -1.73 10.34 -4.91
N SER A 14 -1.51 9.03 -5.02
CA SER A 14 -1.48 8.34 -6.32
C SER A 14 -2.19 6.99 -6.28
N VAL A 15 -2.82 6.67 -5.14
CA VAL A 15 -3.59 5.44 -4.93
C VAL A 15 -4.99 5.82 -4.48
N ALA A 16 -6.01 5.19 -5.06
CA ALA A 16 -7.40 5.35 -4.63
C ALA A 16 -7.98 4.02 -4.19
N ASP A 17 -8.71 3.98 -3.08
CA ASP A 17 -9.58 2.86 -2.75
C ASP A 17 -11.04 3.24 -3.00
N VAL A 18 -11.77 2.30 -3.62
CA VAL A 18 -13.10 2.56 -4.19
C VAL A 18 -13.97 1.34 -3.94
N SER A 19 -15.16 1.51 -3.37
CA SER A 19 -16.02 0.38 -2.92
C SER A 19 -17.10 -0.04 -3.92
N VAL A 20 -17.01 0.43 -5.17
CA VAL A 20 -17.91 0.08 -6.28
C VAL A 20 -17.12 -0.40 -7.50
N ARG A 21 -17.78 -1.13 -8.40
CA ARG A 21 -17.16 -1.59 -9.64
C ARG A 21 -16.97 -0.45 -10.64
N LEU A 22 -15.82 -0.43 -11.29
CA LEU A 22 -15.38 0.67 -12.17
C LEU A 22 -15.51 0.38 -13.67
N ASN A 23 -15.84 -0.85 -14.06
CA ASN A 23 -16.14 -1.22 -15.45
C ASN A 23 -17.54 -0.80 -15.89
N THR A 24 -17.88 0.47 -15.68
CA THR A 24 -19.16 1.11 -16.03
C THR A 24 -18.93 2.45 -16.72
N ALA A 25 -19.96 3.03 -17.34
CA ALA A 25 -19.84 4.37 -17.94
C ALA A 25 -19.48 5.47 -16.93
N ALA A 26 -20.02 5.39 -15.70
CA ALA A 26 -19.66 6.29 -14.61
C ALA A 26 -18.23 6.04 -14.12
N GLY A 27 -17.84 4.77 -14.03
CA GLY A 27 -16.48 4.35 -13.71
C GLY A 27 -15.46 4.87 -14.71
N LYS A 28 -15.73 4.82 -16.02
CA LYS A 28 -14.81 5.38 -17.03
C LYS A 28 -14.54 6.87 -16.81
N LYS A 29 -15.57 7.68 -16.59
CA LYS A 29 -15.40 9.13 -16.29
C LYS A 29 -14.57 9.34 -15.02
N PHE A 30 -14.74 8.47 -14.04
CA PHE A 30 -13.99 8.52 -12.80
C PHE A 30 -12.52 8.13 -13.00
N LEU A 31 -12.23 7.09 -13.80
CA LEU A 31 -10.86 6.70 -14.15
C LEU A 31 -10.13 7.82 -14.91
N ASP A 32 -10.82 8.52 -15.83
CA ASP A 32 -10.25 9.68 -16.53
C ASP A 32 -9.84 10.79 -15.52
N PHE A 33 -10.66 11.04 -14.50
CA PHE A 33 -10.34 11.96 -13.39
C PHE A 33 -9.15 11.49 -12.53
N LEU A 34 -9.13 10.20 -12.16
CA LEU A 34 -8.05 9.63 -11.36
C LEU A 34 -6.71 9.75 -12.09
N ARG A 35 -6.67 9.39 -13.38
CA ARG A 35 -5.47 9.51 -14.22
C ARG A 35 -4.97 10.96 -14.30
N ALA A 36 -5.88 11.91 -14.52
CA ALA A 36 -5.55 13.34 -14.55
C ALA A 36 -5.06 13.88 -13.20
N SER A 37 -5.39 13.19 -12.10
CA SER A 37 -4.95 13.53 -10.74
C SER A 37 -3.63 12.85 -10.35
N GLY A 38 -2.99 12.10 -11.26
CA GLY A 38 -1.75 11.38 -11.00
C GLY A 38 -1.94 10.04 -10.29
N VAL A 39 -3.17 9.51 -10.26
CA VAL A 39 -3.47 8.17 -9.71
C VAL A 39 -3.25 7.11 -10.75
N ASP A 40 -2.63 6.03 -10.32
CA ASP A 40 -2.18 4.93 -11.17
C ASP A 40 -2.46 3.55 -10.55
N THR A 41 -2.84 3.51 -9.29
CA THR A 41 -3.08 2.26 -8.55
C THR A 41 -4.43 2.34 -7.86
N LEU A 42 -5.20 1.26 -7.97
CA LEU A 42 -6.51 1.11 -7.38
C LEU A 42 -6.51 0.00 -6.34
N ILE A 43 -6.98 0.33 -5.14
CA ILE A 43 -7.27 -0.68 -4.13
C ILE A 43 -8.71 -1.17 -4.34
N ARG A 44 -8.87 -2.48 -4.55
CA ARG A 44 -10.16 -3.11 -4.83
C ARG A 44 -10.43 -4.27 -3.88
N TYR A 45 -11.71 -4.62 -3.68
CA TYR A 45 -12.09 -5.47 -2.55
C TYR A 45 -12.18 -6.96 -2.89
N TYR A 46 -11.60 -7.78 -2.02
CA TYR A 46 -11.97 -9.17 -1.78
C TYR A 46 -12.89 -9.27 -0.56
N ALA A 47 -13.55 -10.42 -0.40
CA ALA A 47 -14.43 -10.71 0.73
C ALA A 47 -14.59 -12.23 0.89
N SER A 48 -15.34 -12.69 1.89
CA SER A 48 -15.72 -14.11 2.03
C SER A 48 -16.73 -14.59 0.97
N SER A 49 -17.30 -13.67 0.19
CA SER A 49 -18.23 -13.99 -0.89
C SER A 49 -18.23 -12.94 -1.99
N ASN A 50 -18.78 -13.29 -3.15
CA ASN A 50 -19.00 -12.32 -4.22
C ASN A 50 -20.06 -11.30 -3.81
N ARG A 51 -19.71 -10.01 -3.87
CA ARG A 51 -20.59 -8.91 -3.50
C ARG A 51 -20.50 -7.79 -4.53
N PRO A 52 -21.43 -6.83 -4.54
CA PRO A 52 -21.35 -5.68 -5.45
C PRO A 52 -20.03 -4.91 -5.33
N LYS A 53 -19.41 -4.86 -4.14
CA LYS A 53 -18.13 -4.16 -3.93
C LYS A 53 -16.90 -4.92 -4.43
N THR A 54 -16.99 -6.25 -4.56
CA THR A 54 -15.82 -7.09 -4.86
C THR A 54 -15.46 -7.04 -6.34
N ILE A 55 -14.16 -7.03 -6.61
CA ILE A 55 -13.60 -7.06 -7.96
C ILE A 55 -13.97 -8.35 -8.70
N THR A 56 -14.16 -8.25 -10.02
CA THR A 56 -14.40 -9.39 -10.92
C THR A 56 -13.26 -9.53 -11.93
N PRO A 57 -13.12 -10.68 -12.61
CA PRO A 57 -12.12 -10.84 -13.67
C PRO A 57 -12.25 -9.77 -14.76
N GLU A 58 -13.48 -9.44 -15.18
CA GLU A 58 -13.75 -8.44 -16.20
C GLU A 58 -13.36 -7.03 -15.72
N GLU A 59 -13.58 -6.73 -14.44
CA GLU A 59 -13.12 -5.46 -13.86
C GLU A 59 -11.59 -5.41 -13.79
N ALA A 60 -10.91 -6.47 -13.37
CA ALA A 60 -9.45 -6.50 -13.27
C ALA A 60 -8.78 -6.28 -14.64
N LYS A 61 -9.27 -6.95 -15.69
CA LYS A 61 -8.83 -6.73 -17.08
C LYS A 61 -9.11 -5.32 -17.55
N PHE A 62 -10.31 -4.80 -17.28
CA PHE A 62 -10.71 -3.46 -17.66
C PHE A 62 -9.82 -2.38 -17.01
N LEU A 63 -9.57 -2.48 -15.69
CA LEU A 63 -8.71 -1.53 -14.97
C LEU A 63 -7.27 -1.55 -15.50
N SER A 64 -6.74 -2.74 -15.74
CA SER A 64 -5.39 -2.94 -16.29
C SER A 64 -5.25 -2.35 -17.70
N LYS A 65 -6.26 -2.56 -18.56
CA LYS A 65 -6.35 -1.97 -19.90
C LYS A 65 -6.42 -0.44 -19.87
N GLU A 66 -7.09 0.12 -18.87
CA GLU A 66 -7.12 1.57 -18.63
C GLU A 66 -5.81 2.09 -18.00
N GLY A 67 -4.79 1.25 -17.83
CA GLY A 67 -3.46 1.62 -17.36
C GLY A 67 -3.31 1.66 -15.83
N PHE A 68 -4.29 1.19 -15.08
CA PHE A 68 -4.21 1.15 -13.61
C PHE A 68 -3.63 -0.18 -13.13
N ALA A 69 -2.79 -0.12 -12.11
CA ALA A 69 -2.42 -1.29 -11.32
C ALA A 69 -3.43 -1.54 -10.20
N ILE A 70 -3.44 -2.75 -9.68
CA ILE A 70 -4.41 -3.24 -8.71
C ILE A 70 -3.66 -3.72 -7.46
N VAL A 71 -4.18 -3.36 -6.29
CA VAL A 71 -3.82 -3.98 -5.02
C VAL A 71 -5.12 -4.42 -4.33
N PRO A 72 -5.31 -5.70 -3.98
CA PRO A 72 -6.54 -6.15 -3.36
C PRO A 72 -6.49 -5.95 -1.84
N VAL A 73 -7.64 -5.62 -1.26
CA VAL A 73 -7.89 -5.67 0.18
C VAL A 73 -9.02 -6.63 0.51
N PHE A 74 -8.76 -7.60 1.37
CA PHE A 74 -9.80 -8.43 1.97
C PHE A 74 -10.48 -7.66 3.10
N GLN A 75 -11.78 -7.43 2.97
CA GLN A 75 -12.58 -6.79 4.02
C GLN A 75 -14.04 -7.21 3.98
N ASP A 76 -14.50 -7.82 5.08
CA ASP A 76 -15.91 -8.05 5.37
C ASP A 76 -16.51 -6.96 6.26
N ARG A 77 -16.66 -7.24 7.56
CA ARG A 77 -17.11 -6.30 8.58
C ARG A 77 -15.89 -5.65 9.24
N ALA A 78 -14.93 -6.47 9.69
CA ALA A 78 -13.62 -6.07 10.22
C ALA A 78 -13.69 -4.96 11.28
N ARG A 79 -14.77 -4.94 12.08
CA ARG A 79 -15.11 -3.83 12.99
C ARG A 79 -15.49 -4.28 14.39
N LYS A 80 -15.43 -5.58 14.67
CA LYS A 80 -15.64 -6.16 16.00
C LYS A 80 -14.52 -7.13 16.30
N ILE A 81 -14.10 -7.21 17.55
CA ILE A 81 -13.01 -8.13 17.93
C ILE A 81 -13.36 -9.59 17.61
N SER A 82 -14.64 -9.95 17.67
CA SER A 82 -15.17 -11.27 17.28
C SER A 82 -15.04 -11.58 15.77
N ASP A 83 -14.69 -10.61 14.95
CA ASP A 83 -14.39 -10.83 13.52
C ASP A 83 -12.98 -11.45 13.34
N PHE A 84 -12.16 -11.49 14.39
CA PHE A 84 -10.77 -11.95 14.36
C PHE A 84 -10.58 -13.18 15.25
N SER A 85 -10.17 -14.28 14.63
CA SER A 85 -9.76 -15.53 15.28
C SER A 85 -8.84 -16.31 14.35
N ALA A 86 -8.26 -17.41 14.84
CA ALA A 86 -7.48 -18.33 14.01
C ALA A 86 -8.32 -18.89 12.84
N GLU A 87 -9.55 -19.31 13.14
CA GLU A 87 -10.47 -19.90 12.17
C GLU A 87 -10.90 -18.87 11.12
N ALA A 88 -11.20 -17.65 11.54
CA ALA A 88 -11.52 -16.55 10.63
C ALA A 88 -10.33 -16.21 9.73
N GLY A 89 -9.11 -16.19 10.27
CA GLY A 89 -7.89 -15.89 9.50
C GLY A 89 -7.63 -16.93 8.42
N ALA A 90 -7.74 -18.21 8.76
CA ALA A 90 -7.62 -19.29 7.78
C ALA A 90 -8.70 -19.21 6.69
N ALA A 91 -9.98 -18.98 7.06
CA ALA A 91 -11.08 -18.88 6.12
C ALA A 91 -10.95 -17.65 5.19
N HIS A 92 -10.55 -16.50 5.73
CA HIS A 92 -10.36 -15.28 4.95
C HIS A 92 -9.17 -15.39 3.99
N ALA A 93 -8.05 -15.98 4.44
CA ALA A 93 -6.91 -16.24 3.56
C ALA A 93 -7.27 -17.21 2.44
N GLN A 94 -8.02 -18.28 2.73
CA GLN A 94 -8.48 -19.22 1.70
C GLN A 94 -9.37 -18.53 0.66
N SER A 95 -10.33 -17.70 1.09
CA SER A 95 -11.16 -16.92 0.17
C SER A 95 -10.32 -15.91 -0.63
N ALA A 96 -9.31 -15.28 -0.02
CA ALA A 96 -8.40 -14.40 -0.72
C ALA A 96 -7.59 -15.12 -1.82
N LEU A 97 -7.13 -16.35 -1.56
CA LEU A 97 -6.48 -17.20 -2.58
C LEU A 97 -7.44 -17.53 -3.75
N GLU A 98 -8.70 -17.81 -3.45
CA GLU A 98 -9.71 -18.09 -4.47
C GLU A 98 -9.99 -16.85 -5.35
N PHE A 99 -10.08 -15.67 -4.74
CA PHE A 99 -10.20 -14.41 -5.46
C PHE A 99 -8.96 -14.13 -6.33
N ALA A 100 -7.76 -14.26 -5.75
CA ALA A 100 -6.49 -14.04 -6.43
C ALA A 100 -6.39 -14.93 -7.68
N LYS A 101 -6.65 -16.24 -7.53
CA LYS A 101 -6.70 -17.18 -8.65
C LYS A 101 -7.73 -16.78 -9.71
N ARG A 102 -8.93 -16.36 -9.28
CA ARG A 102 -10.03 -16.05 -10.18
C ARG A 102 -9.76 -14.83 -11.06
N ILE A 103 -9.12 -13.80 -10.53
CA ILE A 103 -8.86 -12.57 -11.27
C ILE A 103 -7.50 -12.55 -11.96
N GLY A 104 -6.72 -13.63 -11.86
CA GLY A 104 -5.39 -13.70 -12.45
C GLY A 104 -4.32 -12.95 -11.66
N GLN A 105 -4.50 -12.73 -10.35
CA GLN A 105 -3.48 -12.07 -9.53
C GLN A 105 -2.20 -12.93 -9.47
N PRO A 106 -1.01 -12.38 -9.82
CA PRO A 106 0.23 -13.15 -9.86
C PRO A 106 0.81 -13.40 -8.47
N ASN A 107 1.46 -14.55 -8.28
CA ASN A 107 2.26 -14.81 -7.07
C ASN A 107 3.33 -13.72 -6.88
N GLY A 108 3.68 -13.44 -5.63
CA GLY A 108 4.62 -12.37 -5.26
C GLY A 108 3.99 -10.99 -5.18
N SER A 109 2.74 -10.81 -5.65
CA SER A 109 1.97 -9.58 -5.40
C SER A 109 1.44 -9.52 -3.96
N THR A 110 0.81 -8.41 -3.59
CA THR A 110 0.31 -8.15 -2.24
C THR A 110 -1.16 -8.49 -2.08
N ILE A 111 -1.56 -8.98 -0.91
CA ILE A 111 -2.96 -8.97 -0.43
C ILE A 111 -3.00 -8.22 0.91
N LEU A 112 -3.81 -7.17 0.99
CA LEU A 112 -4.05 -6.42 2.22
C LEU A 112 -5.21 -7.06 3.01
N PHE A 113 -5.14 -7.09 4.33
CA PHE A 113 -6.23 -7.53 5.20
C PHE A 113 -6.65 -6.39 6.14
N ALA A 114 -7.94 -6.03 6.13
CA ALA A 114 -8.42 -4.89 6.90
C ALA A 114 -8.72 -5.24 8.37
N VAL A 115 -8.30 -4.35 9.26
CA VAL A 115 -8.73 -4.22 10.66
C VAL A 115 -9.23 -2.78 10.81
N ASP A 116 -10.53 -2.59 10.61
CA ASP A 116 -11.15 -1.28 10.36
C ASP A 116 -11.84 -0.69 11.60
N ALA A 117 -11.21 -0.88 12.75
CA ALA A 117 -11.58 -0.28 14.03
C ALA A 117 -10.35 -0.13 14.92
N ASP A 118 -10.50 0.65 15.98
CA ASP A 118 -9.46 0.76 17.02
C ASP A 118 -9.61 -0.38 18.03
N TYR A 119 -8.48 -0.93 18.44
CA TYR A 119 -8.40 -2.06 19.38
C TYR A 119 -7.35 -1.78 20.45
N THR A 120 -7.58 -2.34 21.64
CA THR A 120 -6.63 -2.27 22.74
C THR A 120 -5.38 -3.13 22.46
N ALA A 121 -4.32 -2.92 23.25
CA ALA A 121 -3.09 -3.70 23.12
C ALA A 121 -3.34 -5.21 23.29
N ASP A 122 -4.18 -5.61 24.26
CA ASP A 122 -4.50 -7.03 24.50
C ASP A 122 -5.30 -7.66 23.35
N GLU A 123 -6.23 -6.91 22.75
CA GLU A 123 -6.99 -7.34 21.58
C GLU A 123 -6.09 -7.49 20.34
N ILE A 124 -5.10 -6.60 20.20
CA ILE A 124 -4.09 -6.68 19.15
C ILE A 124 -3.19 -7.92 19.39
N ASP A 125 -2.60 -8.06 20.58
CA ASP A 125 -1.65 -9.10 20.93
C ASP A 125 -2.27 -10.51 20.96
N GLY A 126 -3.57 -10.61 21.24
CA GLY A 126 -4.31 -11.86 21.28
C GLY A 126 -4.97 -12.22 19.94
N PRO A 127 -6.28 -12.01 19.79
CA PRO A 127 -7.06 -12.51 18.65
C PRO A 127 -6.59 -11.97 17.30
N ILE A 128 -6.13 -10.72 17.21
CA ILE A 128 -5.70 -10.14 15.93
C ILE A 128 -4.34 -10.70 15.47
N VAL A 129 -3.35 -10.81 16.37
CA VAL A 129 -2.08 -11.49 16.03
C VAL A 129 -2.34 -12.95 15.66
N GLN A 130 -3.22 -13.65 16.38
CA GLN A 130 -3.57 -15.04 16.04
C GLN A 130 -4.22 -15.15 14.65
N TYR A 131 -5.11 -14.22 14.32
CA TYR A 131 -5.72 -14.10 12.99
C TYR A 131 -4.64 -13.93 11.90
N PHE A 132 -3.70 -13.01 12.06
CA PHE A 132 -2.63 -12.78 11.07
C PHE A 132 -1.60 -13.93 10.98
N LYS A 133 -1.33 -14.64 12.08
CA LYS A 133 -0.52 -15.88 12.04
C LYS A 133 -1.14 -16.91 11.11
N THR A 134 -2.43 -17.19 11.26
CA THR A 134 -3.13 -18.14 10.39
C THR A 134 -3.26 -17.66 8.95
N ILE A 135 -3.40 -16.36 8.69
CA ILE A 135 -3.32 -15.83 7.33
C ILE A 135 -1.96 -16.15 6.70
N LYS A 136 -0.87 -15.88 7.43
CA LYS A 136 0.48 -16.13 6.95
C LYS A 136 0.73 -17.61 6.65
N ASP A 137 0.28 -18.49 7.54
CA ASP A 137 0.40 -19.93 7.35
C ASP A 137 -0.40 -20.41 6.14
N THR A 138 -1.65 -19.95 5.98
CA THR A 138 -2.53 -20.34 4.85
C THR A 138 -2.04 -19.81 3.51
N LEU A 139 -1.54 -18.57 3.44
CA LEU A 139 -0.99 -18.01 2.20
C LEU A 139 0.35 -18.64 1.82
N ASN A 140 1.07 -19.21 2.79
CA ASN A 140 2.31 -19.99 2.60
C ASN A 140 3.33 -19.31 1.65
N GLY A 141 3.49 -18.00 1.78
CA GLY A 141 4.44 -17.21 0.99
C GLY A 141 4.05 -16.94 -0.47
N ALA A 142 2.85 -17.33 -0.91
CA ALA A 142 2.39 -17.05 -2.28
C ALA A 142 2.22 -15.54 -2.56
N PHE A 143 1.88 -14.77 -1.53
CA PHE A 143 1.64 -13.33 -1.60
C PHE A 143 2.32 -12.59 -0.44
N ALA A 144 2.75 -11.35 -0.69
CA ALA A 144 3.08 -10.43 0.39
C ALA A 144 1.80 -10.08 1.17
N ILE A 145 1.92 -9.97 2.49
CA ILE A 145 0.80 -9.71 3.38
C ILE A 145 0.88 -8.26 3.83
N GLY A 146 -0.22 -7.52 3.68
CA GLY A 146 -0.36 -6.22 4.30
C GLY A 146 -1.55 -6.14 5.23
N ALA A 147 -1.60 -5.07 6.01
CA ALA A 147 -2.72 -4.77 6.89
C ALA A 147 -3.15 -3.32 6.77
N TYR A 148 -4.46 -3.08 6.85
CA TYR A 148 -5.03 -1.77 7.07
C TYR A 148 -5.48 -1.62 8.52
N GLY A 149 -5.08 -0.54 9.21
CA GLY A 149 -5.54 -0.29 10.58
C GLY A 149 -4.76 0.79 11.35
N SER A 150 -4.81 0.71 12.68
CA SER A 150 -4.19 1.68 13.59
C SER A 150 -2.65 1.58 13.61
N GLY A 151 -1.97 2.64 14.02
CA GLY A 151 -0.50 2.64 14.09
C GLY A 151 0.07 1.58 15.05
N ALA A 152 -0.60 1.35 16.19
CA ALA A 152 -0.19 0.32 17.15
C ALA A 152 -0.34 -1.11 16.57
N LEU A 153 -1.44 -1.37 15.85
CA LEU A 153 -1.63 -2.64 15.15
C LEU A 153 -0.52 -2.86 14.11
N LEU A 154 -0.27 -1.88 13.24
CA LEU A 154 0.72 -2.03 12.17
C LEU A 154 2.12 -2.22 12.74
N ALA A 155 2.49 -1.48 13.78
CA ALA A 155 3.77 -1.65 14.47
C ALA A 155 3.92 -3.07 15.05
N LYS A 156 2.87 -3.59 15.69
CA LYS A 156 2.87 -4.95 16.24
C LYS A 156 3.04 -5.99 15.13
N LEU A 157 2.21 -5.95 14.09
CA LEU A 157 2.24 -6.93 13.01
C LEU A 157 3.57 -6.92 12.23
N LEU A 158 4.20 -5.75 12.07
CA LEU A 158 5.55 -5.64 11.50
C LEU A 158 6.61 -6.26 12.42
N THR A 159 6.53 -6.00 13.73
CA THR A 159 7.47 -6.54 14.72
C THR A 159 7.42 -8.06 14.79
N GLU A 160 6.22 -8.64 14.71
CA GLU A 160 6.01 -10.09 14.65
C GLU A 160 6.34 -10.70 13.26
N GLY A 161 6.70 -9.88 12.27
CA GLY A 161 6.98 -10.31 10.90
C GLY A 161 5.77 -10.93 10.20
N LEU A 162 4.55 -10.55 10.58
CA LEU A 162 3.30 -11.08 10.02
C LEU A 162 2.84 -10.33 8.77
N ILE A 163 3.29 -9.09 8.61
CA ILE A 163 3.04 -8.26 7.43
C ILE A 163 4.32 -7.62 6.92
N SER A 164 4.29 -7.16 5.67
CA SER A 164 5.33 -6.37 5.02
C SER A 164 4.78 -5.08 4.39
N VAL A 165 3.45 -4.98 4.19
CA VAL A 165 2.80 -3.81 3.58
C VAL A 165 1.86 -3.13 4.58
N PRO A 166 2.34 -2.16 5.38
CA PRO A 166 1.53 -1.42 6.33
C PRO A 166 0.73 -0.29 5.66
N TRP A 167 -0.59 -0.36 5.74
CA TRP A 167 -1.54 0.66 5.27
C TRP A 167 -2.20 1.37 6.47
N LEU A 168 -1.77 2.60 6.75
CA LEU A 168 -2.26 3.37 7.89
C LEU A 168 -3.67 3.93 7.63
N SER A 169 -4.58 3.68 8.56
CA SER A 169 -6.00 4.09 8.48
C SER A 169 -6.20 5.60 8.42
N MET A 170 -7.28 6.08 7.80
CA MET A 170 -7.62 7.51 7.83
C MET A 170 -7.87 8.07 9.24
N SER A 171 -8.11 7.22 10.23
CA SER A 171 -8.40 7.64 11.59
C SER A 171 -7.15 8.14 12.32
N ARG A 172 -7.05 9.46 12.43
CA ARG A 172 -6.00 10.18 13.17
C ARG A 172 -5.98 9.92 14.68
N SER A 173 -7.08 9.38 15.21
CA SER A 173 -7.26 9.19 16.66
C SER A 173 -7.07 7.74 17.11
N PHE A 174 -6.87 6.80 16.18
CA PHE A 174 -6.62 5.41 16.55
C PHE A 174 -5.29 5.24 17.29
N LEU A 175 -5.22 4.20 18.12
CA LEU A 175 -4.08 3.92 18.98
C LEU A 175 -2.78 3.87 18.17
N GLY A 176 -1.80 4.69 18.58
CA GLY A 176 -0.47 4.74 17.98
C GLY A 176 -0.37 5.36 16.58
N THR A 177 -1.46 5.88 16.00
CA THR A 177 -1.43 6.46 14.63
C THR A 177 -0.43 7.60 14.50
N GLU A 178 -0.36 8.52 15.46
CA GLU A 178 0.57 9.66 15.40
C GLU A 178 2.03 9.20 15.39
N SER A 179 2.41 8.32 16.32
CA SER A 179 3.77 7.79 16.41
C SER A 179 4.14 7.00 15.15
N PHE A 180 3.24 6.17 14.62
CA PHE A 180 3.49 5.39 13.41
C PHE A 180 3.55 6.24 12.14
N PHE A 181 2.75 7.32 12.08
CA PHE A 181 2.83 8.29 11.00
C PHE A 181 4.23 8.91 10.91
N TYR A 182 4.75 9.40 12.04
CA TYR A 182 6.08 10.01 12.10
C TYR A 182 7.24 9.01 12.04
N SER A 183 7.00 7.73 12.35
CA SER A 183 8.03 6.68 12.17
C SER A 183 8.35 6.43 10.70
N ASN A 184 7.48 6.86 9.78
CA ASN A 184 7.64 6.66 8.34
C ASN A 184 7.77 5.17 7.95
N GLN A 185 7.22 4.26 8.75
CA GLN A 185 7.19 2.83 8.44
C GLN A 185 5.99 2.41 7.57
N TRP A 186 5.00 3.28 7.39
CA TRP A 186 3.86 3.04 6.52
C TRP A 186 4.26 3.06 5.03
N PHE A 187 3.66 2.15 4.25
CA PHE A 187 3.77 2.13 2.78
C PHE A 187 2.65 2.95 2.15
N LEU A 188 1.44 2.78 2.70
CA LEU A 188 0.23 3.50 2.32
C LEU A 188 -0.32 4.24 3.53
N ARG A 189 -0.90 5.42 3.32
CA ARG A 189 -1.68 6.15 4.32
C ARG A 189 -2.95 6.67 3.68
N GLN A 190 -4.09 6.22 4.17
CA GLN A 190 -5.39 6.76 3.76
C GLN A 190 -5.58 8.14 4.39
N VAL A 191 -5.93 9.14 3.59
CA VAL A 191 -6.07 10.53 4.05
C VAL A 191 -7.54 10.94 4.11
N PRO A 192 -8.01 11.54 5.22
CA PRO A 192 -9.38 12.03 5.31
C PRO A 192 -9.59 13.30 4.46
N PRO A 193 -10.84 13.66 4.13
CA PRO A 193 -12.05 12.85 4.27
C PRO A 193 -12.25 11.91 3.07
N THR A 194 -13.22 11.00 3.19
CA THR A 194 -13.85 10.36 2.03
C THR A 194 -14.45 11.41 1.11
N LEU A 195 -14.26 11.23 -0.20
CA LEU A 195 -14.70 12.15 -1.23
C LEU A 195 -15.70 11.49 -2.18
N GLU A 196 -16.48 12.30 -2.88
CA GLU A 196 -17.30 11.88 -4.02
C GLU A 196 -16.82 12.63 -5.26
N HIS A 197 -16.61 11.92 -6.38
CA HIS A 197 -16.40 12.56 -7.67
C HIS A 197 -17.75 12.91 -8.30
N THR A 198 -18.15 14.19 -8.21
CA THR A 198 -19.49 14.69 -8.60
C THR A 198 -19.97 14.21 -9.99
N PRO A 199 -19.17 14.23 -11.07
CA PRO A 199 -19.63 13.78 -12.39
C PRO A 199 -19.98 12.29 -12.49
N SER A 200 -19.34 11.43 -11.69
CA SER A 200 -19.58 9.99 -11.68
C SER A 200 -20.44 9.54 -10.49
N ARG A 201 -20.61 10.39 -9.46
CA ARG A 201 -21.26 10.08 -8.18
C ARG A 201 -20.59 8.93 -7.41
N LEU A 202 -19.30 8.70 -7.67
CA LEU A 202 -18.57 7.62 -7.02
C LEU A 202 -17.79 8.13 -5.81
N GLY A 203 -18.00 7.46 -4.68
CA GLY A 203 -17.22 7.65 -3.47
C GLY A 203 -15.83 7.02 -3.58
N TYR A 204 -14.82 7.70 -3.08
CA TYR A 204 -13.44 7.21 -3.06
C TYR A 204 -12.66 7.80 -1.88
N ASP A 205 -11.63 7.08 -1.47
CA ASP A 205 -10.68 7.51 -0.47
C ASP A 205 -9.29 7.65 -1.12
N ARG A 206 -8.58 8.71 -0.72
CA ARG A 206 -7.25 9.02 -1.24
C ARG A 206 -6.20 8.36 -0.39
N ASN A 207 -5.16 7.82 -1.02
CA ASN A 207 -4.05 7.18 -0.34
C ASN A 207 -2.72 7.75 -0.85
N VAL A 208 -1.88 8.18 0.08
CA VAL A 208 -0.49 8.53 -0.20
C VAL A 208 0.35 7.26 -0.10
N VAL A 209 1.21 7.04 -1.09
CA VAL A 209 2.13 5.90 -1.14
C VAL A 209 3.58 6.39 -1.07
N ARG A 210 4.43 5.66 -0.35
CA ARG A 210 5.85 6.01 -0.15
C ARG A 210 6.85 5.05 -0.80
N VAL A 211 6.34 4.03 -1.46
CA VAL A 211 7.13 3.00 -2.13
C VAL A 211 6.75 2.92 -3.59
N SER A 212 7.62 2.32 -4.40
CA SER A 212 7.28 2.01 -5.79
C SER A 212 6.15 0.97 -5.84
N ARG A 213 5.48 0.88 -6.98
CA ARG A 213 4.36 -0.05 -7.21
C ARG A 213 4.81 -1.51 -7.18
N ASP A 214 6.04 -1.76 -7.63
CA ASP A 214 6.70 -3.06 -7.50
C ASP A 214 6.89 -3.46 -6.03
N GLN A 215 7.44 -2.56 -5.21
CA GLN A 215 7.56 -2.77 -3.77
C GLN A 215 6.22 -2.89 -3.06
N LEU A 216 5.18 -2.23 -3.57
CA LEU A 216 3.82 -2.38 -3.07
C LEU A 216 3.21 -3.74 -3.43
N GLY A 217 3.78 -4.47 -4.40
CA GLY A 217 3.21 -5.69 -4.95
C GLY A 217 1.93 -5.44 -5.74
N ALA A 218 1.81 -4.27 -6.38
CA ALA A 218 0.70 -3.98 -7.28
C ALA A 218 0.86 -4.75 -8.59
N PHE A 219 -0.25 -5.12 -9.23
CA PHE A 219 -0.23 -5.95 -10.44
C PHE A 219 -1.20 -5.44 -11.50
N GLN A 220 -1.01 -5.92 -12.72
CA GLN A 220 -1.95 -5.78 -13.83
C GLN A 220 -2.29 -7.16 -14.38
N VAL A 221 -3.41 -7.25 -15.09
CA VAL A 221 -3.94 -8.47 -15.71
C VAL A 221 -4.21 -8.19 -17.18
N ASP A 222 -3.72 -9.05 -18.06
CA ASP A 222 -3.92 -8.92 -19.50
C ASP A 222 -5.30 -9.40 -19.97
N GLU A 223 -5.58 -9.30 -21.27
CA GLU A 223 -6.85 -9.73 -21.85
C GLU A 223 -7.08 -11.26 -21.73
N ALA A 224 -6.01 -12.06 -21.62
CA ALA A 224 -6.10 -13.50 -21.36
C ALA A 224 -6.49 -13.80 -19.91
N GLY A 225 -6.24 -12.89 -18.97
CA GLY A 225 -6.43 -13.10 -17.54
C GLY A 225 -5.16 -13.53 -16.83
N GLU A 226 -4.00 -13.33 -17.45
CA GLU A 226 -2.70 -13.59 -16.86
C GLU A 226 -2.17 -12.31 -16.23
N GLY A 227 -1.78 -12.40 -14.95
CA GLY A 227 -1.28 -11.26 -14.21
C GLY A 227 0.23 -11.18 -14.15
N GLN A 228 0.71 -9.95 -13.99
CA GLN A 228 2.12 -9.63 -13.81
C GLN A 228 2.27 -8.48 -12.81
N LEU A 229 3.37 -8.50 -12.05
CA LEU A 229 3.73 -7.37 -11.20
C LEU A 229 3.85 -6.12 -12.07
N ALA A 230 3.18 -5.05 -11.63
CA ALA A 230 3.10 -3.85 -12.41
C ALA A 230 4.49 -3.19 -12.47
N TRP A 231 4.99 -3.00 -13.69
CA TRP A 231 6.27 -2.36 -13.99
C TRP A 231 7.52 -3.06 -13.45
N HIS A 232 7.51 -4.40 -13.30
CA HIS A 232 8.73 -5.17 -13.02
C HIS A 232 9.55 -5.36 -14.32
N SER A 233 10.55 -4.48 -14.51
CA SER A 233 11.65 -4.46 -15.52
C SER A 233 11.41 -3.89 -16.94
N SER A 234 12.30 -2.95 -17.30
CA SER A 234 12.73 -2.38 -18.62
C SER A 234 11.72 -1.99 -19.72
N VAL A 235 10.42 -2.15 -19.54
CA VAL A 235 9.43 -1.65 -20.51
C VAL A 235 8.82 -0.36 -19.97
N ASP A 236 9.66 0.68 -19.89
CA ASP A 236 9.21 2.05 -19.62
C ASP A 236 9.91 3.00 -20.60
N ALA A 237 9.49 2.90 -21.85
CA ALA A 237 9.88 3.83 -22.92
C ALA A 237 8.62 4.35 -23.62
N THR A 238 7.67 4.86 -22.84
CA THR A 238 6.71 5.85 -23.34
C THR A 238 6.53 6.94 -22.29
N LEU A 239 7.62 7.66 -22.02
CA LEU A 239 7.68 9.09 -21.68
C LEU A 239 9.15 9.45 -21.52
N GLU A 240 9.85 9.65 -22.64
CA GLU A 240 10.90 10.67 -22.85
C GLU A 240 11.64 10.40 -24.17
N GLN A 241 11.79 11.43 -24.98
CA GLN A 241 12.74 11.43 -26.09
C GLN A 241 14.15 11.52 -25.48
N GLY A 242 14.97 10.50 -25.70
CA GLY A 242 16.39 10.49 -25.37
C GLY A 242 16.94 9.08 -25.53
N GLU A 243 17.88 8.89 -26.47
CA GLU A 243 18.43 7.58 -26.85
C GLU A 243 19.05 6.80 -25.68
N PRO A 244 19.03 5.44 -25.72
CA PRO A 244 19.67 4.62 -24.72
C PRO A 244 21.17 4.47 -25.02
N ASP A 245 22.01 5.07 -24.19
CA ASP A 245 23.45 4.79 -24.22
C ASP A 245 23.71 3.44 -23.51
N LEU A 246 24.32 2.52 -24.24
CA LEU A 246 24.57 1.13 -23.84
C LEU A 246 25.57 1.07 -22.67
N ILE A 247 25.12 0.69 -21.47
CA ILE A 247 26.03 0.39 -20.36
C ILE A 247 26.59 -1.02 -20.51
N GLN A 248 27.87 -1.11 -20.84
CA GLN A 248 28.67 -2.33 -20.70
C GLN A 248 29.01 -2.60 -19.22
N PRO A 249 29.18 -3.87 -18.79
CA PRO A 249 29.50 -4.20 -17.42
C PRO A 249 30.95 -3.85 -17.11
N VAL A 250 31.17 -2.81 -16.29
CA VAL A 250 32.49 -2.52 -15.72
C VAL A 250 32.68 -3.37 -14.47
N HIS A 251 33.54 -4.39 -14.56
CA HIS A 251 34.15 -5.00 -13.39
C HIS A 251 35.06 -3.96 -12.73
N VAL A 252 34.75 -3.57 -11.49
CA VAL A 252 35.69 -2.84 -10.62
C VAL A 252 35.94 -3.66 -9.36
N ALA A 253 37.22 -3.99 -9.16
CA ALA A 253 37.74 -4.71 -8.02
C ALA A 253 37.49 -3.96 -6.69
N LEU A 254 37.20 -4.75 -5.65
CA LEU A 254 37.09 -4.30 -4.27
C LEU A 254 38.43 -3.76 -3.75
N ALA A 255 38.45 -2.47 -3.39
CA ALA A 255 39.40 -1.91 -2.45
C ALA A 255 38.61 -1.06 -1.44
N GLY A 256 38.63 -1.48 -0.18
CA GLY A 256 37.73 -0.98 0.86
C GLY A 256 38.03 0.43 1.38
N ALA A 257 37.05 1.03 2.05
CA ALA A 257 37.25 1.86 3.23
C ALA A 257 35.92 2.08 3.97
N ASN A 258 35.99 1.99 5.29
CA ASN A 258 34.90 2.15 6.26
C ASN A 258 34.14 3.47 6.11
N ARG A 259 32.81 3.43 6.29
CA ARG A 259 32.00 4.61 6.53
C ARG A 259 32.12 5.01 8.01
N PHE A 260 32.75 6.15 8.27
CA PHE A 260 32.81 6.74 9.61
C PHE A 260 31.63 7.69 9.83
N VAL A 261 30.96 7.55 10.97
CA VAL A 261 30.01 8.52 11.51
C VAL A 261 30.76 9.33 12.58
N THR A 262 30.87 10.65 12.40
CA THR A 262 31.47 11.54 13.41
C THR A 262 30.37 12.30 14.16
N THR A 263 30.40 12.25 15.49
CA THR A 263 29.41 12.85 16.40
C THR A 263 29.61 14.36 16.62
N GLU A 264 29.72 15.13 15.55
CA GLU A 264 29.62 16.59 15.62
C GLU A 264 28.50 17.09 14.71
N GLY A 265 27.33 17.37 15.29
CA GLY A 265 26.26 18.24 14.76
C GLY A 265 25.72 17.94 13.35
N LEU A 266 24.41 17.71 13.22
CA LEU A 266 23.77 17.59 11.90
C LEU A 266 23.93 18.91 11.11
N ARG A 267 24.80 18.93 10.09
CA ARG A 267 25.02 20.10 9.23
C ARG A 267 24.46 19.83 7.84
N LEU A 268 23.53 20.66 7.40
CA LEU A 268 22.95 20.58 6.05
C LEU A 268 23.89 21.23 5.02
N ARG A 269 24.30 20.43 4.03
CA ARG A 269 25.07 20.85 2.86
C ARG A 269 24.33 20.39 1.60
N ARG A 270 24.45 21.15 0.49
CA ARG A 270 23.92 20.74 -0.82
C ARG A 270 24.80 19.71 -1.53
N THR A 271 26.08 19.60 -1.16
CA THR A 271 27.05 18.62 -1.68
C THR A 271 28.08 18.26 -0.58
N PRO A 272 28.81 17.13 -0.68
CA PRO A 272 29.69 16.63 0.40
C PRO A 272 30.71 17.64 0.95
N ASN A 273 31.23 18.54 0.11
CA ASN A 273 32.19 19.59 0.47
C ASN A 273 31.63 21.02 0.30
N GLY A 274 30.31 21.18 0.22
CA GLY A 274 29.67 22.48 0.03
C GLY A 274 29.61 23.33 1.30
N THR A 275 29.37 24.62 1.13
CA THR A 275 29.18 25.59 2.23
C THR A 275 28.04 25.17 3.14
N ILE A 276 28.22 25.33 4.45
CA ILE A 276 27.19 25.03 5.45
C ILE A 276 26.04 26.01 5.28
N LEU A 277 24.83 25.49 5.06
CA LEU A 277 23.64 26.31 4.82
C LEU A 277 22.90 26.66 6.12
N ARG A 278 22.99 25.79 7.14
CA ARG A 278 22.37 25.98 8.45
C ARG A 278 22.96 25.01 9.47
N GLU A 279 23.20 25.48 10.70
CA GLU A 279 23.44 24.57 11.83
C GLU A 279 22.09 24.11 12.39
N LEU A 280 21.89 22.79 12.50
CA LEU A 280 20.75 22.22 13.20
C LEU A 280 21.20 21.80 14.60
N THR A 281 20.89 22.63 15.60
CA THR A 281 20.96 22.21 17.00
C THR A 281 19.75 21.34 17.31
N LEU A 282 19.98 20.06 17.54
CA LEU A 282 18.99 19.20 18.20
C LEU A 282 18.96 19.62 19.68
N GLY A 283 17.78 20.00 20.16
CA GLY A 283 17.54 20.23 21.58
C GLY A 283 17.93 18.98 22.38
N ASN A 284 18.72 19.21 23.42
CA ASN A 284 19.22 18.22 24.36
C ASN A 284 18.09 17.68 25.29
N PRO A 285 18.33 16.55 25.99
CA PRO A 285 17.38 15.47 26.27
C PRO A 285 16.23 15.79 27.23
#